data_AF-A0A7W7ZVG8-F1
#
_entry.id   AF-A0A7W7ZVG8-F1
#
_cell.length_a   1.000
_cell.length_b   1.000
_cell.length_c   1.000
_cell.angle_alpha   90.00
_cell.angle_beta   90.00
_cell.angle_gamma   90.00
#
_symmetry.space_group_name_H-M   'P 1'
#
loop_
_entity.id
_entity.type
_entity.pdbx_description
1 polymer ?
#
loop_
_entity_poly.entity_id
_entity_poly.type
_entity_poly.pdbx_seq_one_letter_code
_entity_poly.pdbx_strand_id
1 'polypeptide(L)'
;MTSGTISRPSTAGNSPSPARSWFGCSTPALLLYVIFCLALAVADYLRPLPTFDRYLYAGAVASLRYSDPATVQRIARTEFDAQPDPFQFESVAAEPYFADVYNNPDHFIQQLGFYRVKLGYIATGYALWRAGLPILTGLRLLSACCLLITGLAVLAWTHETVLSALLLLAPSVLTMGRMVTVDPLSTTLVLLALLAFAKNKDLLAAGLLTASVLLRFDNAILVLVLLAWMIWKKRLSLSLGALFGALSAGCIVLTNHFSSYYGWRVLMQHSFIKPEMEPVKHPIPISLAGYLHAIAALRVIPYTYMTIWLLVAAAAWRKLPPKSALRTLLPLAGICTLARLAIYPNVEDRYFLWAYLLAGIALIQAAHSPTSTTEEDALP
;
A
#
# COMPACT_ATOMS: atom_id res chain seq x y z
N MET A 1 -56.76 -4.86 61.27
CA MET A 1 -55.72 -5.86 60.98
C MET A 1 -55.97 -6.43 59.59
N THR A 2 -55.29 -5.88 58.58
CA THR A 2 -54.99 -6.54 57.29
C THR A 2 -53.86 -5.74 56.66
N SER A 3 -52.71 -6.39 56.54
CA SER A 3 -51.41 -5.84 56.17
C SER A 3 -51.34 -5.64 54.66
N GLY A 4 -51.18 -4.39 54.21
CA GLY A 4 -50.87 -4.04 52.83
C GLY A 4 -49.34 -4.02 52.63
N THR A 5 -48.82 -5.00 51.94
CA THR A 5 -47.38 -5.12 51.62
C THR A 5 -47.07 -4.26 50.39
N ILE A 6 -46.37 -3.15 50.61
CA ILE A 6 -45.85 -2.28 49.54
C ILE A 6 -44.61 -2.96 48.93
N SER A 7 -44.75 -3.50 47.72
CA SER A 7 -43.63 -4.02 46.93
C SER A 7 -42.83 -2.85 46.34
N ARG A 8 -41.58 -2.69 46.79
CA ARG A 8 -40.61 -1.76 46.17
C ARG A 8 -40.17 -2.28 44.79
N PRO A 9 -40.01 -1.41 43.79
CA PRO A 9 -39.41 -1.80 42.52
C PRO A 9 -37.92 -2.07 42.71
N SER A 10 -37.47 -3.24 42.24
CA SER A 10 -36.07 -3.62 42.19
C SER A 10 -35.31 -2.70 41.24
N THR A 11 -34.39 -1.92 41.77
CA THR A 11 -33.37 -1.21 40.97
C THR A 11 -32.43 -2.26 40.37
N ALA A 12 -32.72 -2.70 39.15
CA ALA A 12 -31.78 -3.47 38.35
C ALA A 12 -30.49 -2.66 38.19
N GLY A 13 -29.41 -3.17 38.75
CA GLY A 13 -28.09 -2.55 38.68
C GLY A 13 -27.64 -2.49 37.23
N ASN A 14 -27.62 -1.29 36.66
CA ASN A 14 -26.83 -0.96 35.49
C ASN A 14 -25.36 -1.07 35.89
N SER A 15 -24.81 -2.28 35.76
CA SER A 15 -23.36 -2.48 35.76
C SER A 15 -22.82 -1.71 34.55
N PRO A 16 -21.85 -0.78 34.71
CA PRO A 16 -21.24 -0.12 33.58
C PRO A 16 -20.62 -1.19 32.68
N SER A 17 -21.10 -1.31 31.44
CA SER A 17 -20.49 -2.22 30.47
C SER A 17 -19.00 -1.87 30.41
N PRO A 18 -18.07 -2.83 30.57
CA PRO A 18 -16.66 -2.52 30.48
C PRO A 18 -16.41 -1.85 29.13
N ALA A 19 -15.79 -0.67 29.17
CA ALA A 19 -15.49 0.13 27.99
C ALA A 19 -14.86 -0.78 26.94
N ARG A 20 -15.63 -1.15 25.90
CA ARG A 20 -15.14 -2.00 24.82
C ARG A 20 -13.93 -1.30 24.22
N SER A 21 -12.79 -1.96 24.30
CA SER A 21 -11.54 -1.47 23.71
C SER A 21 -11.78 -1.14 22.23
N TRP A 22 -11.08 -0.13 21.70
CA TRP A 22 -11.20 0.26 20.29
C TRP A 22 -10.93 -0.91 19.32
N PHE A 23 -10.21 -1.94 19.79
CA PHE A 23 -9.85 -3.15 19.07
C PHE A 23 -10.82 -4.32 19.26
N GLY A 24 -11.84 -4.22 20.13
CA GLY A 24 -12.86 -5.26 20.31
C GLY A 24 -12.36 -6.55 20.98
N CYS A 25 -11.13 -6.58 21.48
CA CYS A 25 -10.52 -7.75 22.13
C CYS A 25 -10.09 -7.44 23.57
N SER A 26 -9.82 -8.51 24.33
CA SER A 26 -9.29 -8.42 25.69
C SER A 26 -7.86 -7.85 25.68
N THR A 27 -7.48 -7.13 26.74
CA THR A 27 -6.13 -6.58 26.91
C THR A 27 -5.00 -7.60 26.69
N PRO A 28 -5.04 -8.85 27.21
CA PRO A 28 -3.99 -9.82 26.94
C PRO A 28 -3.93 -10.23 25.46
N ALA A 29 -5.07 -10.38 24.79
CA ALA A 29 -5.09 -10.71 23.36
C ALA A 29 -4.51 -9.58 22.50
N LEU A 30 -4.82 -8.32 22.85
CA LEU A 30 -4.23 -7.15 22.21
C LEU A 30 -2.71 -7.09 22.42
N LEU A 31 -2.23 -7.32 23.66
CA LEU A 31 -0.80 -7.32 23.97
C LEU A 31 -0.06 -8.38 23.15
N LEU A 32 -0.57 -9.61 23.12
CA LEU A 32 0.01 -10.70 22.33
C LEU A 32 0.05 -10.36 20.83
N TYR A 33 -1.01 -9.75 20.31
CA TYR A 33 -1.06 -9.32 18.91
C TYR A 33 -0.04 -8.22 18.60
N VAL A 34 0.13 -7.24 19.49
CA VAL A 34 1.14 -6.18 19.34
C VAL A 34 2.55 -6.78 19.38
N ILE A 35 2.82 -7.70 20.31
CA ILE A 35 4.11 -8.41 20.38
C ILE A 35 4.34 -9.19 19.09
N PHE A 36 3.33 -9.89 18.57
CA PHE A 36 3.41 -10.59 17.29
C PHE A 36 3.76 -9.64 16.14
N CYS A 37 3.07 -8.50 16.01
CA CYS A 37 3.34 -7.53 14.95
C CYS A 37 4.74 -6.92 15.07
N LEU A 38 5.20 -6.65 16.29
CA LEU A 38 6.54 -6.14 16.56
C LEU A 38 7.60 -7.19 16.20
N ALA A 39 7.41 -8.43 16.62
CA ALA A 39 8.31 -9.54 16.28
C ALA A 39 8.41 -9.73 14.77
N LEU A 40 7.29 -9.64 14.06
CA LEU A 40 7.24 -9.73 12.60
C LEU A 40 8.00 -8.57 11.94
N ALA A 41 7.73 -7.34 12.37
CA ALA A 41 8.41 -6.14 11.87
C ALA A 41 9.93 -6.19 12.12
N VAL A 42 10.36 -6.68 13.29
CA VAL A 42 11.79 -6.86 13.60
C VAL A 42 12.40 -7.95 12.72
N ALA A 43 11.73 -9.09 12.55
CA ALA A 43 12.21 -10.17 11.67
C ALA A 43 12.40 -9.68 10.22
N ASP A 44 11.46 -8.88 9.72
CA ASP A 44 11.51 -8.30 8.39
C ASP A 44 12.60 -7.24 8.23
N TYR A 45 12.76 -6.38 9.24
CA TYR A 45 13.82 -5.37 9.28
C TYR A 45 15.22 -6.02 9.20
N LEU A 46 15.40 -7.14 9.88
CA LEU A 46 16.66 -7.89 9.90
C LEU A 46 16.92 -8.69 8.62
N ARG A 47 15.92 -8.90 7.76
CA ARG A 47 16.02 -9.73 6.53
C ARG A 47 15.47 -9.00 5.31
N PRO A 48 16.01 -7.83 4.94
CA PRO A 48 15.47 -7.05 3.83
C PRO A 48 15.58 -7.81 2.49
N LEU A 49 14.72 -7.54 1.50
CA LEU A 49 14.76 -8.22 0.19
C LEU A 49 15.89 -7.71 -0.73
N PRO A 50 16.81 -8.57 -1.23
CA PRO A 50 17.98 -8.14 -2.01
C PRO A 50 17.56 -7.68 -3.41
N THR A 51 17.13 -6.43 -3.52
CA THR A 51 16.65 -5.82 -4.77
C THR A 51 17.54 -4.68 -5.21
N PHE A 52 17.78 -4.56 -6.52
CA PHE A 52 18.52 -3.44 -7.09
C PHE A 52 17.86 -2.07 -6.83
N ASP A 53 16.53 -2.04 -6.60
CA ASP A 53 15.78 -0.84 -6.22
C ASP A 53 16.41 -0.07 -5.03
N ARG A 54 17.03 -0.78 -4.08
CA ARG A 54 17.72 -0.17 -2.93
C ARG A 54 18.77 0.84 -3.38
N TYR A 55 19.59 0.46 -4.36
CA TYR A 55 20.66 1.29 -4.89
C TYR A 55 20.11 2.59 -5.49
N LEU A 56 19.06 2.48 -6.29
CA LEU A 56 18.42 3.61 -6.95
C LEU A 56 17.66 4.51 -5.97
N TYR A 57 17.02 3.94 -4.94
CA TYR A 57 16.41 4.72 -3.85
C TYR A 57 17.45 5.46 -3.00
N ALA A 58 18.59 4.82 -2.68
CA ALA A 58 19.67 5.49 -1.96
C ALA A 58 20.20 6.69 -2.76
N GLY A 59 20.40 6.53 -4.08
CA GLY A 59 20.76 7.61 -4.99
C GLY A 59 19.73 8.72 -5.05
N ALA A 60 18.45 8.37 -5.16
CA ALA A 60 17.36 9.36 -5.20
C ALA A 60 17.33 10.22 -3.92
N VAL A 61 17.50 9.61 -2.74
CA VAL A 61 17.61 10.34 -1.46
C VAL A 61 18.87 11.21 -1.40
N ALA A 62 20.04 10.66 -1.74
CA ALA A 62 21.30 11.41 -1.73
C ALA A 62 21.26 12.62 -2.68
N SER A 63 20.55 12.49 -3.80
CA SER A 63 20.42 13.54 -4.80
C SER A 63 19.59 14.75 -4.39
N LEU A 64 18.88 14.68 -3.26
CA LEU A 64 18.26 15.88 -2.67
C LEU A 64 19.30 16.83 -2.04
N ARG A 65 20.52 16.36 -1.80
CA ARG A 65 21.61 17.14 -1.20
C ARG A 65 22.77 17.39 -2.17
N TYR A 66 23.06 16.42 -3.04
CA TYR A 66 24.21 16.45 -3.93
C TYR A 66 23.77 16.41 -5.38
N SER A 67 24.39 17.26 -6.22
CA SER A 67 24.09 17.32 -7.65
C SER A 67 25.12 16.61 -8.52
N ASP A 68 26.34 16.41 -8.01
CA ASP A 68 27.43 15.75 -8.73
C ASP A 68 27.13 14.24 -8.92
N PRO A 69 27.05 13.73 -10.16
CA PRO A 69 26.73 12.33 -10.44
C PRO A 69 27.60 11.32 -9.69
N ALA A 70 28.92 11.54 -9.70
CA ALA A 70 29.88 10.63 -9.06
C ALA A 70 29.69 10.59 -7.54
N THR A 71 29.44 11.74 -6.91
CA THR A 71 29.18 11.84 -5.47
C THR A 71 27.89 11.11 -5.08
N VAL A 72 26.79 11.34 -5.81
CA VAL A 72 25.50 10.68 -5.54
C VAL A 72 25.64 9.17 -5.69
N GLN A 73 26.29 8.71 -6.77
CA GLN A 73 26.50 7.29 -7.02
C GLN A 73 27.38 6.65 -5.94
N ARG A 74 28.48 7.31 -5.54
CA ARG A 74 29.38 6.81 -4.50
C ARG A 74 28.64 6.60 -3.18
N ILE A 75 27.81 7.55 -2.76
CA ILE A 75 27.00 7.42 -1.54
C ILE A 75 26.03 6.23 -1.67
N ALA A 76 25.31 6.14 -2.79
CA ALA A 76 24.37 5.05 -3.03
C ALA A 76 25.07 3.67 -3.01
N ARG A 77 26.27 3.59 -3.61
CA ARG A 77 27.06 2.36 -3.65
C ARG A 77 27.55 1.99 -2.25
N THR A 78 28.09 2.94 -1.48
CA THR A 78 28.51 2.71 -0.09
C THR A 78 27.37 2.16 0.77
N GLU A 79 26.16 2.72 0.64
CA GLU A 79 24.98 2.23 1.35
C GLU A 79 24.58 0.82 0.90
N PHE A 80 24.59 0.57 -0.41
CA PHE A 80 24.18 -0.68 -1.04
C PHE A 80 25.12 -1.84 -0.70
N ASP A 81 26.43 -1.61 -0.78
CA ASP A 81 27.46 -2.61 -0.51
C ASP A 81 27.57 -2.94 0.99
N ALA A 82 27.14 -2.03 1.87
CA ALA A 82 27.09 -2.25 3.31
C ALA A 82 25.88 -3.08 3.78
N GLN A 83 24.99 -3.52 2.87
CA GLN A 83 23.82 -4.30 3.25
C GLN A 83 24.18 -5.77 3.54
N PRO A 84 23.49 -6.42 4.51
CA PRO A 84 23.81 -7.79 4.92
C PRO A 84 23.50 -8.85 3.85
N ASP A 85 22.49 -8.60 3.02
CA ASP A 85 22.07 -9.48 1.93
C ASP A 85 22.45 -8.84 0.59
N PRO A 86 23.56 -9.25 -0.04
CA PRO A 86 24.03 -8.66 -1.28
C PRO A 86 23.10 -9.01 -2.44
N PHE A 87 22.94 -8.07 -3.37
CA PHE A 87 22.26 -8.34 -4.63
C PHE A 87 23.17 -9.21 -5.52
N GLN A 88 22.67 -10.37 -5.94
CA GLN A 88 23.36 -11.23 -6.87
C GLN A 88 23.07 -10.78 -8.31
N PHE A 89 24.10 -10.39 -9.06
CA PHE A 89 23.99 -10.02 -10.48
C PHE A 89 23.79 -11.24 -11.41
N GLU A 90 23.43 -12.41 -10.87
CA GLU A 90 23.60 -13.76 -11.47
C GLU A 90 22.80 -14.08 -12.76
N SER A 91 22.02 -13.14 -13.33
CA SER A 91 21.31 -13.39 -14.59
C SER A 91 22.02 -12.76 -15.80
N VAL A 92 22.62 -13.61 -16.65
CA VAL A 92 23.39 -13.29 -17.88
C VAL A 92 22.68 -12.32 -18.84
N ALA A 93 21.34 -12.23 -18.83
CA ALA A 93 20.57 -11.36 -19.72
C ALA A 93 20.30 -9.93 -19.19
N ALA A 94 20.27 -9.72 -17.87
CA ALA A 94 20.06 -8.42 -17.24
C ALA A 94 21.34 -7.84 -16.60
N GLU A 95 22.37 -8.67 -16.48
CA GLU A 95 23.69 -8.34 -15.97
C GLU A 95 24.30 -7.09 -16.64
N PRO A 96 24.25 -6.89 -17.98
CA PRO A 96 24.90 -5.73 -18.59
C PRO A 96 24.27 -4.39 -18.18
N TYR A 97 22.93 -4.36 -18.02
CA TYR A 97 22.22 -3.15 -17.58
C TYR A 97 22.55 -2.79 -16.14
N PHE A 98 22.39 -3.74 -15.22
CA PHE A 98 22.63 -3.47 -13.80
C PHE A 98 24.11 -3.20 -13.52
N ALA A 99 25.02 -3.91 -14.17
CA ALA A 99 26.45 -3.68 -14.04
C ALA A 99 26.84 -2.29 -14.55
N ASP A 100 26.31 -1.86 -15.70
CA ASP A 100 26.59 -0.54 -16.23
C ASP A 100 26.03 0.57 -15.32
N VAL A 101 24.76 0.50 -14.91
CA VAL A 101 24.17 1.46 -13.97
C VAL A 101 24.92 1.51 -12.63
N TYR A 102 25.43 0.37 -12.17
CA TYR A 102 26.22 0.29 -10.94
C TYR A 102 27.63 0.88 -11.08
N ASN A 103 28.23 0.86 -12.27
CA ASN A 103 29.61 1.28 -12.52
C ASN A 103 29.74 2.65 -13.20
N ASN A 104 28.68 3.18 -13.82
CA ASN A 104 28.70 4.41 -14.61
C ASN A 104 27.84 5.51 -13.93
N PRO A 105 28.46 6.58 -13.39
CA PRO A 105 27.73 7.67 -12.72
C PRO A 105 26.71 8.37 -13.61
N ASP A 106 26.99 8.51 -14.90
CA ASP A 106 26.10 9.23 -15.82
C ASP A 106 24.83 8.43 -16.06
N HIS A 107 24.96 7.13 -16.38
CA HIS A 107 23.81 6.25 -16.58
C HIS A 107 23.04 6.06 -15.26
N PHE A 108 23.72 6.03 -14.11
CA PHE A 108 23.08 5.99 -12.80
C PHE A 108 22.13 7.18 -12.56
N ILE A 109 22.60 8.41 -12.80
CA ILE A 109 21.76 9.61 -12.63
C ILE A 109 20.56 9.59 -13.58
N GLN A 110 20.74 9.07 -14.79
CA GLN A 110 19.65 8.91 -15.76
C GLN A 110 18.53 7.99 -15.23
N GLN A 111 18.81 7.06 -14.31
CA GLN A 111 17.77 6.19 -13.76
C GLN A 111 16.99 6.83 -12.61
N LEU A 112 17.54 7.86 -11.95
CA LEU A 112 16.97 8.37 -10.69
C LEU A 112 15.57 9.00 -10.84
N GLY A 113 15.20 9.50 -12.02
CA GLY A 113 13.85 10.05 -12.25
C GLY A 113 12.74 9.03 -12.04
N PHE A 114 12.98 7.73 -12.29
CA PHE A 114 12.01 6.67 -12.00
C PHE A 114 11.74 6.49 -10.50
N TYR A 115 12.62 7.02 -9.63
CA TYR A 115 12.56 6.89 -8.18
C TYR A 115 12.23 8.23 -7.50
N ARG A 116 12.72 9.35 -8.03
CA ARG A 116 12.43 10.72 -7.56
C ARG A 116 10.95 11.08 -7.69
N VAL A 117 10.22 10.45 -8.63
CA VAL A 117 8.77 10.57 -8.74
C VAL A 117 7.99 10.14 -7.49
N LYS A 118 8.63 9.44 -6.54
CA LYS A 118 8.00 9.05 -5.27
C LYS A 118 8.34 10.07 -4.18
N LEU A 119 8.02 11.35 -4.41
CA LEU A 119 8.53 12.48 -3.61
C LEU A 119 8.34 12.30 -2.11
N GLY A 120 7.15 11.84 -1.67
CA GLY A 120 6.89 11.63 -0.25
C GLY A 120 7.81 10.58 0.40
N TYR A 121 8.10 9.51 -0.33
CA TYR A 121 9.03 8.46 0.13
C TYR A 121 10.48 8.95 0.17
N ILE A 122 10.93 9.63 -0.88
CA ILE A 122 12.29 10.19 -0.94
C ILE A 122 12.50 11.26 0.14
N ALA A 123 11.51 12.14 0.35
CA ALA A 123 11.55 13.15 1.39
C ALA A 123 11.60 12.55 2.80
N THR A 124 10.86 11.46 3.05
CA THR A 124 10.92 10.74 4.34
C THR A 124 12.29 10.10 4.53
N GLY A 125 12.84 9.44 3.50
CA GLY A 125 14.20 8.88 3.54
C GLY A 125 15.26 9.95 3.84
N TYR A 126 15.14 11.11 3.20
CA TYR A 126 16.02 12.24 3.45
C TYR A 126 15.89 12.79 4.88
N ALA A 127 14.67 12.92 5.41
CA ALA A 127 14.47 13.36 6.79
C ALA A 127 15.12 12.39 7.80
N LEU A 128 14.98 11.08 7.59
CA LEU A 128 15.62 10.06 8.43
C LEU A 128 17.15 10.12 8.34
N TRP A 129 17.68 10.35 7.14
CA TRP A 129 19.11 10.53 6.95
C TRP A 129 19.64 11.80 7.63
N ARG A 130 18.89 12.89 7.57
CA ARG A 130 19.18 14.13 8.30
C ARG A 130 19.09 13.97 9.82
N ALA A 131 18.31 13.00 10.31
CA ALA A 131 18.25 12.61 11.71
C ALA A 131 19.42 11.69 12.13
N GLY A 132 20.34 11.35 11.23
CA GLY A 132 21.57 10.62 11.53
C GLY A 132 21.54 9.13 11.19
N LEU A 133 20.46 8.61 10.62
CA LEU A 133 20.40 7.21 10.18
C LEU A 133 21.04 7.03 8.79
N PRO A 134 21.78 5.93 8.53
CA PRO A 134 22.15 5.58 7.15
C PRO A 134 20.89 5.44 6.28
N ILE A 135 20.98 5.81 4.99
CA ILE A 135 19.80 5.94 4.12
C ILE A 135 19.03 4.62 4.05
N LEU A 136 19.70 3.52 3.73
CA LEU A 136 19.03 2.22 3.58
C LEU A 136 18.59 1.64 4.92
N THR A 137 19.26 1.97 6.01
CA THR A 137 18.80 1.62 7.36
C THR A 137 17.50 2.35 7.72
N GLY A 138 17.42 3.65 7.44
CA GLY A 138 16.21 4.43 7.64
C GLY A 138 15.03 3.94 6.78
N LEU A 139 15.27 3.64 5.50
CA LEU A 139 14.22 3.13 4.62
C LEU A 139 13.74 1.72 5.00
N ARG A 140 14.63 0.84 5.49
CA ARG A 140 14.23 -0.47 6.04
C ARG A 140 13.37 -0.31 7.30
N LEU A 141 13.78 0.57 8.21
CA LEU A 141 13.02 0.86 9.43
C LEU A 141 11.63 1.39 9.08
N LEU A 142 11.54 2.28 8.08
CA LEU A 142 10.27 2.80 7.60
C LEU A 142 9.33 1.68 7.12
N SER A 143 9.81 0.74 6.31
CA SER A 143 9.00 -0.39 5.84
C SER A 143 8.55 -1.32 6.97
N ALA A 144 9.43 -1.62 7.93
CA ALA A 144 9.07 -2.41 9.12
C ALA A 144 8.00 -1.70 9.98
N CYS A 145 8.12 -0.39 10.18
CA CYS A 145 7.10 0.41 10.85
C CYS A 145 5.76 0.40 10.09
N CYS A 146 5.79 0.43 8.76
CA CYS A 146 4.59 0.32 7.93
C CYS A 146 3.89 -1.02 8.14
N LEU A 147 4.62 -2.14 8.22
CA LEU A 147 4.03 -3.45 8.52
C LEU A 147 3.36 -3.47 9.91
N LEU A 148 4.03 -2.92 10.93
CA LEU A 148 3.45 -2.80 12.28
C LEU A 148 2.14 -2.00 12.26
N ILE A 149 2.14 -0.82 11.63
CA ILE A 149 0.95 0.05 11.54
C ILE A 149 -0.16 -0.64 10.75
N THR A 150 0.18 -1.30 9.64
CA THR A 150 -0.77 -2.11 8.86
C THR A 150 -1.39 -3.20 9.71
N GLY A 151 -0.61 -3.92 10.51
CA GLY A 151 -1.13 -4.94 11.42
C GLY A 151 -2.11 -4.38 12.44
N LEU A 152 -1.83 -3.22 13.02
CA LEU A 152 -2.75 -2.54 13.94
C LEU A 152 -4.02 -2.06 13.22
N ALA A 153 -3.89 -1.56 11.98
CA ALA A 153 -5.03 -1.13 11.18
C ALA A 153 -5.94 -2.30 10.77
N VAL A 154 -5.35 -3.45 10.42
CA VAL A 154 -6.09 -4.70 10.15
C VAL A 154 -6.88 -5.10 11.39
N LEU A 155 -6.24 -5.18 12.57
CA LEU A 155 -6.94 -5.54 13.82
C LEU A 155 -8.04 -4.53 14.18
N ALA A 156 -7.80 -3.23 14.01
CA ALA A 156 -8.81 -2.20 14.25
C ALA A 156 -10.02 -2.30 13.32
N TRP A 157 -9.87 -2.94 12.17
CA TRP A 157 -10.94 -3.14 11.19
C TRP A 157 -11.68 -4.47 11.41
N THR A 158 -10.95 -5.54 11.67
CA THR A 158 -11.51 -6.90 11.79
C THR A 158 -12.03 -7.19 13.19
N HIS A 159 -11.41 -6.61 14.23
CA HIS A 159 -11.60 -6.96 15.64
C HIS A 159 -11.22 -8.43 15.99
N GLU A 160 -10.50 -9.13 15.10
CA GLU A 160 -10.20 -10.55 15.21
C GLU A 160 -8.68 -10.80 15.24
N THR A 161 -8.12 -11.12 16.41
CA THR A 161 -6.66 -11.18 16.60
C THR A 161 -5.99 -12.30 15.80
N VAL A 162 -6.49 -13.53 15.90
CA VAL A 162 -5.87 -14.70 15.26
C VAL A 162 -5.91 -14.59 13.75
N LEU A 163 -7.08 -14.29 13.18
CA LEU A 163 -7.20 -14.20 11.73
C LEU A 163 -6.46 -12.99 11.16
N SER A 164 -6.37 -11.88 11.90
CA SER A 164 -5.54 -10.75 11.49
C SER A 164 -4.06 -11.11 11.48
N ALA A 165 -3.59 -11.89 12.46
CA ALA A 165 -2.22 -12.36 12.49
C ALA A 165 -1.92 -13.29 11.31
N LEU A 166 -2.84 -14.21 10.99
CA LEU A 166 -2.73 -15.08 9.81
C LEU A 166 -2.73 -14.29 8.50
N LEU A 167 -3.52 -13.21 8.40
CA LEU A 167 -3.50 -12.33 7.22
C LEU A 167 -2.12 -11.66 7.03
N LEU A 168 -1.47 -11.24 8.12
CA LEU A 168 -0.11 -10.68 8.05
C LEU A 168 0.95 -11.71 7.66
N LEU A 169 0.71 -13.00 7.92
CA LEU A 169 1.58 -14.10 7.49
C LEU A 169 1.33 -14.52 6.04
N ALA A 170 0.30 -14.01 5.37
CA ALA A 170 0.07 -14.31 3.96
C ALA A 170 1.28 -13.85 3.13
N PRO A 171 1.83 -14.69 2.22
CA PRO A 171 3.13 -14.42 1.57
C PRO A 171 3.27 -13.02 0.96
N SER A 172 2.22 -12.53 0.28
CA SER A 172 2.22 -11.20 -0.33
C SER A 172 2.31 -10.08 0.72
N VAL A 173 1.66 -10.24 1.88
CA VAL A 173 1.66 -9.24 2.96
C VAL A 173 2.93 -9.32 3.80
N LEU A 174 3.38 -10.54 4.09
CA LEU A 174 4.56 -10.81 4.91
C LEU A 174 5.82 -10.14 4.36
N THR A 175 5.96 -10.06 3.03
CA THR A 175 7.16 -9.44 2.44
C THR A 175 7.18 -7.91 2.50
N MET A 176 6.07 -7.28 2.91
CA MET A 176 5.93 -5.82 2.94
C MET A 176 6.97 -5.14 3.83
N GLY A 177 7.25 -5.67 5.02
CA GLY A 177 8.25 -5.06 5.92
C GLY A 177 9.68 -5.15 5.39
N ARG A 178 9.94 -6.10 4.48
CA ARG A 178 11.26 -6.40 3.89
C ARG A 178 11.59 -5.54 2.67
N MET A 179 10.59 -4.91 2.06
CA MET A 179 10.75 -4.14 0.82
C MET A 179 11.34 -2.76 1.10
N VAL A 180 12.47 -2.42 0.48
CA VAL A 180 13.00 -1.05 0.47
C VAL A 180 12.48 -0.31 -0.77
N THR A 181 11.17 -0.10 -0.76
CA THR A 181 10.44 0.58 -1.84
C THR A 181 9.35 1.46 -1.25
N VAL A 182 8.66 2.23 -2.09
CA VAL A 182 7.53 3.05 -1.65
C VAL A 182 6.27 2.24 -1.25
N ASP A 183 6.21 0.97 -1.67
CA ASP A 183 4.97 0.19 -1.63
C ASP A 183 4.44 -0.06 -0.21
N PRO A 184 5.29 -0.32 0.81
CA PRO A 184 4.84 -0.44 2.18
C PRO A 184 4.15 0.85 2.68
N LEU A 185 4.82 2.00 2.51
CA LEU A 185 4.29 3.28 2.97
C LEU A 185 3.00 3.66 2.23
N SER A 186 2.96 3.47 0.90
CA SER A 186 1.77 3.71 0.10
C SER A 186 0.61 2.82 0.54
N THR A 187 0.87 1.53 0.74
CA THR A 187 -0.15 0.55 1.15
C THR A 187 -0.71 0.87 2.52
N THR A 188 0.14 1.18 3.50
CA THR A 188 -0.30 1.58 4.84
C THR A 188 -1.17 2.83 4.79
N LEU A 189 -0.75 3.86 4.05
CA LEU A 189 -1.50 5.11 3.96
C LEU A 189 -2.86 4.93 3.30
N VAL A 190 -2.92 4.16 2.19
CA VAL A 190 -4.17 3.79 1.53
C VAL A 190 -5.07 2.99 2.48
N LEU A 191 -4.54 1.98 3.17
CA LEU A 191 -5.32 1.17 4.09
C LEU A 191 -5.92 2.01 5.23
N LEU A 192 -5.13 2.92 5.82
CA LEU A 192 -5.62 3.85 6.84
C LEU A 192 -6.72 4.77 6.31
N ALA A 193 -6.61 5.23 5.06
CA ALA A 193 -7.63 6.03 4.41
C ALA A 193 -8.93 5.24 4.20
N LEU A 194 -8.83 3.99 3.74
CA LEU A 194 -9.99 3.11 3.55
C LEU A 194 -10.64 2.72 4.90
N LEU A 195 -9.85 2.55 5.96
CA LEU A 195 -10.36 2.36 7.32
C LEU A 195 -11.08 3.60 7.82
N ALA A 196 -10.53 4.80 7.64
CA ALA A 196 -11.17 6.06 7.98
C ALA A 196 -12.52 6.21 7.25
N PHE A 197 -12.55 5.88 5.95
CA PHE A 197 -13.78 5.85 5.16
C PHE A 197 -14.80 4.86 5.73
N ALA A 198 -14.37 3.65 6.11
CA ALA A 198 -15.24 2.63 6.70
C ALA A 198 -15.81 3.05 8.06
N LYS A 199 -15.08 3.88 8.82
CA LYS A 199 -15.51 4.47 10.10
C LYS A 199 -16.22 5.82 9.94
N ASN A 200 -16.68 6.17 8.73
CA ASN A 200 -17.39 7.42 8.42
C ASN A 200 -16.60 8.71 8.73
N LYS A 201 -15.27 8.66 8.62
CA LYS A 201 -14.37 9.82 8.76
C LYS A 201 -13.94 10.32 7.38
N ASP A 202 -14.92 10.84 6.63
CA ASP A 202 -14.79 11.14 5.20
C ASP A 202 -13.71 12.17 4.86
N LEU A 203 -13.56 13.23 5.66
CA LEU A 203 -12.50 14.22 5.47
C LEU A 203 -11.10 13.64 5.69
N LEU A 204 -10.94 12.81 6.71
CA LEU A 204 -9.67 12.14 6.99
C LEU A 204 -9.34 11.15 5.87
N ALA A 205 -10.32 10.38 5.40
CA ALA A 205 -10.16 9.47 4.27
C ALA A 205 -9.71 10.22 3.00
N ALA A 206 -10.39 11.31 2.65
CA ALA A 206 -10.05 12.12 1.48
C ALA A 206 -8.65 12.74 1.58
N GLY A 207 -8.27 13.24 2.78
CA GLY A 207 -6.93 13.77 3.03
C GLY A 207 -5.83 12.73 2.90
N LEU A 208 -5.99 11.55 3.52
CA LEU A 208 -5.01 10.46 3.43
C LEU A 208 -4.90 9.88 2.00
N LEU A 209 -6.02 9.74 1.29
CA LEU A 209 -6.04 9.35 -0.12
C LEU A 209 -5.25 10.35 -0.98
N THR A 210 -5.52 11.65 -0.82
CA THR A 210 -4.79 12.70 -1.55
C THR A 210 -3.29 12.65 -1.25
N ALA A 211 -2.92 12.52 0.03
CA ALA A 211 -1.52 12.39 0.43
C ALA A 211 -0.83 11.15 -0.17
N SER A 212 -1.57 10.06 -0.40
CA SER A 212 -1.03 8.85 -1.03
C SER A 212 -0.56 9.05 -2.48
N VAL A 213 -1.01 10.12 -3.16
CA VAL A 213 -0.55 10.47 -4.52
C VAL A 213 0.91 10.92 -4.53
N LEU A 214 1.40 11.53 -3.45
CA LEU A 214 2.82 11.90 -3.30
C LEU A 214 3.75 10.68 -3.15
N LEU A 215 3.18 9.53 -2.80
CA LEU A 215 3.89 8.26 -2.68
C LEU A 215 3.85 7.50 -4.01
N ARG A 216 2.66 7.40 -4.61
CA ARG A 216 2.46 6.75 -5.91
C ARG A 216 1.42 7.52 -6.72
N PHE A 217 1.79 7.92 -7.94
CA PHE A 217 0.86 8.57 -8.87
C PHE A 217 -0.32 7.67 -9.25
N ASP A 218 -0.11 6.36 -9.32
CA ASP A 218 -1.16 5.40 -9.64
C ASP A 218 -2.32 5.45 -8.62
N ASN A 219 -2.05 5.87 -7.39
CA ASN A 219 -3.10 6.04 -6.38
C ASN A 219 -4.11 7.12 -6.77
N ALA A 220 -3.77 8.05 -7.68
CA ALA A 220 -4.69 9.06 -8.19
C ALA A 220 -5.96 8.43 -8.80
N ILE A 221 -5.85 7.24 -9.42
CA ILE A 221 -7.01 6.50 -9.92
C ILE A 221 -7.97 6.19 -8.77
N LEU A 222 -7.45 5.63 -7.67
CA LEU A 222 -8.24 5.32 -6.47
C LEU A 222 -8.82 6.58 -5.84
N VAL A 223 -8.04 7.66 -5.74
CA VAL A 223 -8.52 8.95 -5.20
C VAL A 223 -9.70 9.47 -6.01
N LEU A 224 -9.56 9.56 -7.33
CA LEU A 224 -10.60 10.11 -8.20
C LEU A 224 -11.88 9.27 -8.17
N VAL A 225 -11.75 7.94 -8.25
CA VAL A 225 -12.89 7.02 -8.19
C VAL A 225 -13.62 7.13 -6.84
N LEU A 226 -12.88 7.16 -5.72
CA LEU A 226 -13.49 7.18 -4.39
C LEU A 226 -14.07 8.55 -4.04
N LEU A 227 -13.42 9.66 -4.44
CA LEU A 227 -13.99 11.01 -4.30
C LEU A 227 -15.28 11.17 -5.11
N ALA A 228 -15.28 10.72 -6.38
CA ALA A 228 -16.48 10.75 -7.22
C ALA A 228 -17.63 9.96 -6.57
N TRP A 229 -17.33 8.77 -6.02
CA TRP A 229 -18.31 7.98 -5.29
C TRP A 229 -18.83 8.68 -4.02
N MET A 230 -17.93 9.30 -3.23
CA MET A 230 -18.30 10.04 -2.01
C MET A 230 -19.20 11.23 -2.31
N ILE A 231 -18.92 11.98 -3.38
CA ILE A 231 -19.76 13.10 -3.84
C ILE A 231 -21.12 12.59 -4.30
N TRP A 232 -21.14 11.52 -5.11
CA TRP A 232 -22.40 10.93 -5.60
C TRP A 232 -23.28 10.44 -4.44
N LYS A 233 -22.69 9.82 -3.43
CA LYS A 233 -23.40 9.39 -2.21
C LYS A 233 -23.62 10.51 -1.19
N LYS A 234 -23.31 11.77 -1.53
CA LYS A 234 -23.46 12.95 -0.67
C LYS A 234 -22.74 12.82 0.68
N ARG A 235 -21.68 12.01 0.75
CA ARG A 235 -20.79 11.88 1.92
C ARG A 235 -19.75 12.99 1.98
N LEU A 236 -19.49 13.64 0.84
CA LEU A 236 -18.61 14.79 0.73
C LEU A 236 -19.27 15.85 -0.15
N SER A 237 -19.11 17.13 0.19
CA SER A 237 -19.58 18.21 -0.68
C SER A 237 -18.77 18.27 -1.97
N LEU A 238 -19.39 18.74 -3.06
CA LEU A 238 -18.71 18.91 -4.35
C LEU A 238 -17.49 19.83 -4.23
N SER A 239 -17.57 20.90 -3.43
CA SER A 239 -16.47 21.84 -3.23
C SER A 239 -15.26 21.18 -2.58
N LEU A 240 -15.47 20.36 -1.54
CA LEU A 240 -14.39 19.64 -0.89
C LEU A 240 -13.83 18.53 -1.77
N GLY A 241 -14.69 17.81 -2.49
CA GLY A 241 -14.27 16.84 -3.48
C GLY A 241 -13.40 17.47 -4.59
N ALA A 242 -13.80 18.62 -5.10
CA ALA A 242 -13.04 19.39 -6.08
C ALA A 242 -11.70 19.89 -5.50
N LEU A 243 -11.67 20.33 -4.25
CA LEU A 243 -10.44 20.72 -3.55
C LEU A 243 -9.45 19.55 -3.47
N PHE A 244 -9.88 18.37 -2.98
CA PHE A 244 -9.00 17.19 -2.90
C PHE A 244 -8.57 16.68 -4.28
N GLY A 245 -9.45 16.77 -5.28
CA GLY A 245 -9.10 16.49 -6.68
C GLY A 245 -8.02 17.45 -7.22
N ALA A 246 -8.17 18.74 -6.97
CA ALA A 246 -7.20 19.76 -7.35
C ALA A 246 -5.86 19.59 -6.62
N LEU A 247 -5.89 19.26 -5.32
CA LEU A 247 -4.69 18.95 -4.55
C LEU A 247 -3.98 17.70 -5.09
N SER A 248 -4.72 16.66 -5.48
CA SER A 248 -4.15 15.46 -6.10
C SER A 248 -3.47 15.78 -7.43
N ALA A 249 -4.12 16.58 -8.29
CA ALA A 249 -3.51 17.07 -9.53
C ALA A 249 -2.26 17.93 -9.26
N GLY A 250 -2.33 18.81 -8.25
CA GLY A 250 -1.19 19.60 -7.78
C GLY A 250 -0.01 18.74 -7.33
N CYS A 251 -0.27 17.63 -6.62
CA CYS A 251 0.76 16.66 -6.22
C CYS A 251 1.44 16.03 -7.44
N ILE A 252 0.69 15.67 -8.48
CA ILE A 252 1.23 15.11 -9.73
C ILE A 252 2.11 16.14 -10.43
N VAL A 253 1.63 17.39 -10.59
CA VAL A 253 2.39 18.48 -11.23
C VAL A 253 3.68 18.77 -10.46
N LEU A 254 3.57 18.91 -9.14
CA LEU A 254 4.70 19.14 -8.24
C LEU A 254 5.76 18.06 -8.44
N THR A 255 5.33 16.80 -8.43
CA THR A 255 6.28 15.71 -8.48
C THR A 255 6.91 15.56 -9.87
N ASN A 256 6.15 15.80 -10.94
CA ASN A 256 6.71 15.84 -12.29
C ASN A 256 7.77 16.92 -12.44
N HIS A 257 7.56 18.09 -11.83
CA HIS A 257 8.51 19.19 -11.85
C HIS A 257 9.84 18.82 -11.17
N PHE A 258 9.79 18.18 -10.00
CA PHE A 258 11.00 17.86 -9.22
C PHE A 258 11.72 16.57 -9.62
N SER A 259 11.08 15.67 -10.36
CA SER A 259 11.63 14.34 -10.65
C SER A 259 12.28 14.21 -12.02
N SER A 260 12.27 15.24 -12.86
CA SER A 260 12.65 15.15 -14.28
C SER A 260 11.90 14.00 -14.97
N TYR A 261 10.58 13.93 -14.72
CA TYR A 261 9.73 12.80 -15.11
C TYR A 261 9.81 12.46 -16.60
N TYR A 262 10.04 11.17 -16.90
CA TYR A 262 10.24 10.66 -18.26
C TYR A 262 8.96 10.48 -19.07
N GLY A 263 7.79 10.66 -18.45
CA GLY A 263 6.52 10.33 -19.08
C GLY A 263 6.19 8.83 -19.02
N TRP A 264 4.90 8.53 -19.06
CA TRP A 264 4.39 7.16 -19.02
C TRP A 264 4.92 6.28 -20.18
N ARG A 265 5.09 6.86 -21.38
CA ARG A 265 5.53 6.12 -22.57
C ARG A 265 6.97 5.61 -22.46
N VAL A 266 7.87 6.38 -21.86
CA VAL A 266 9.27 5.98 -21.64
C VAL A 266 9.35 4.94 -20.52
N LEU A 267 8.57 5.12 -19.44
CA LEU A 267 8.46 4.13 -18.38
C LEU A 267 7.97 2.77 -18.90
N MET A 268 6.97 2.77 -19.78
CA MET A 268 6.47 1.55 -20.42
C MET A 268 7.52 0.85 -21.28
N GLN A 269 8.27 1.61 -22.10
CA GLN A 269 9.38 1.07 -22.90
C GLN A 269 10.44 0.42 -21.99
N HIS A 270 10.90 1.16 -20.98
CA HIS A 270 11.92 0.73 -20.03
C HIS A 270 11.53 -0.57 -19.31
N SER A 271 10.25 -0.71 -18.95
CA SER A 271 9.80 -1.79 -18.07
C SER A 271 9.37 -3.06 -18.80
N PHE A 272 8.86 -2.95 -20.03
CA PHE A 272 8.26 -4.10 -20.75
C PHE A 272 8.95 -4.47 -22.06
N ILE A 273 9.76 -3.58 -22.64
CA ILE A 273 10.40 -3.83 -23.93
C ILE A 273 11.89 -4.00 -23.72
N LYS A 274 12.56 -2.96 -23.21
CA LYS A 274 14.00 -2.97 -22.97
C LYS A 274 14.37 -1.88 -21.97
N PRO A 275 15.15 -2.20 -20.91
CA PRO A 275 15.72 -1.18 -20.04
C PRO A 275 16.61 -0.21 -20.83
N GLU A 276 16.28 1.08 -20.74
CA GLU A 276 17.03 2.16 -21.41
C GLU A 276 18.13 2.72 -20.48
N MET A 277 19.34 2.89 -21.01
CA MET A 277 20.50 3.40 -20.25
C MET A 277 20.43 4.92 -20.02
N GLU A 278 19.91 5.67 -21.00
CA GLU A 278 19.86 7.13 -20.99
C GLU A 278 18.45 7.68 -21.23
N PRO A 279 17.45 7.34 -20.40
CA PRO A 279 16.05 7.74 -20.59
C PRO A 279 15.80 9.26 -20.57
N VAL A 280 16.72 10.08 -20.03
CA VAL A 280 16.61 11.56 -20.08
C VAL A 280 17.10 12.09 -21.42
N LYS A 281 18.30 11.67 -21.86
CA LYS A 281 18.95 12.20 -23.07
C LYS A 281 18.33 11.62 -24.35
N HIS A 282 17.98 10.34 -24.30
CA HIS A 282 17.47 9.58 -25.44
C HIS A 282 16.16 8.87 -25.07
N PRO A 283 15.06 9.63 -24.85
CA PRO A 283 13.78 9.03 -24.50
C PRO A 283 13.23 8.25 -25.69
N ILE A 284 13.15 6.92 -25.56
CA ILE A 284 12.49 6.05 -26.53
C ILE A 284 11.06 5.79 -26.05
N PRO A 285 10.03 6.37 -26.69
CA PRO A 285 8.65 6.14 -26.30
C PRO A 285 8.15 4.80 -26.82
N ILE A 286 7.31 4.12 -26.04
CA ILE A 286 6.67 2.88 -26.48
C ILE A 286 5.79 3.08 -27.73
N SER A 287 5.86 2.14 -28.66
CA SER A 287 5.00 2.04 -29.85
C SER A 287 3.68 1.33 -29.52
N LEU A 288 2.69 1.36 -30.43
CA LEU A 288 1.45 0.59 -30.25
C LEU A 288 1.73 -0.92 -30.16
N ALA A 289 2.61 -1.44 -31.02
CA ALA A 289 3.02 -2.85 -30.98
C ALA A 289 3.70 -3.19 -29.65
N GLY A 290 4.57 -2.30 -29.14
CA GLY A 290 5.16 -2.44 -27.82
C GLY A 290 4.12 -2.44 -26.70
N TYR A 291 3.11 -1.57 -26.78
CA TYR A 291 2.02 -1.56 -25.81
C TYR A 291 1.22 -2.87 -25.83
N LEU A 292 0.89 -3.40 -27.01
CA LEU A 292 0.23 -4.71 -27.13
C LEU A 292 1.10 -5.84 -26.58
N HIS A 293 2.42 -5.78 -26.78
CA HIS A 293 3.36 -6.71 -26.17
C HIS A 293 3.34 -6.61 -24.63
N ALA A 294 3.34 -5.40 -24.08
CA ALA A 294 3.24 -5.17 -22.64
C ALA A 294 1.91 -5.71 -22.07
N ILE A 295 0.79 -5.52 -22.77
CA ILE A 295 -0.51 -6.08 -22.38
C ILE A 295 -0.50 -7.61 -22.43
N ALA A 296 0.24 -8.23 -23.36
CA ALA A 296 0.39 -9.68 -23.39
C ALA A 296 1.05 -10.24 -22.12
N ALA A 297 1.80 -9.42 -21.35
CA ALA A 297 2.35 -9.83 -20.05
C ALA A 297 1.24 -10.18 -19.03
N LEU A 298 0.02 -9.65 -19.19
CA LEU A 298 -1.13 -9.99 -18.34
C LEU A 298 -1.53 -11.47 -18.41
N ARG A 299 -1.03 -12.24 -19.39
CA ARG A 299 -1.24 -13.70 -19.45
C ARG A 299 -0.70 -14.45 -18.24
N VAL A 300 0.19 -13.82 -17.46
CA VAL A 300 0.77 -14.47 -16.27
C VAL A 300 -0.11 -14.35 -15.02
N ILE A 301 -1.19 -13.55 -15.06
CA ILE A 301 -2.12 -13.35 -13.92
C ILE A 301 -2.58 -14.66 -13.27
N PRO A 302 -2.97 -15.73 -14.00
CA PRO A 302 -3.37 -17.00 -13.40
C PRO A 302 -2.32 -17.63 -12.49
N TYR A 303 -1.05 -17.25 -12.64
CA TYR A 303 0.09 -17.78 -11.89
C TYR A 303 0.58 -16.85 -10.77
N THR A 304 -0.10 -15.72 -10.52
CA THR A 304 0.25 -14.78 -9.44
C THR A 304 -0.73 -14.84 -8.27
N TYR A 305 -0.36 -14.27 -7.11
CA TYR A 305 -1.27 -14.18 -5.96
C TYR A 305 -2.50 -13.32 -6.25
N MET A 306 -2.46 -12.48 -7.28
CA MET A 306 -3.62 -11.70 -7.71
C MET A 306 -4.85 -12.58 -7.98
N THR A 307 -4.68 -13.74 -8.61
CA THR A 307 -5.81 -14.64 -8.89
C THR A 307 -6.45 -15.15 -7.62
N ILE A 308 -5.64 -15.55 -6.63
CA ILE A 308 -6.12 -16.02 -5.33
C ILE A 308 -6.89 -14.91 -4.62
N TRP A 309 -6.32 -13.70 -4.56
CA TRP A 309 -6.96 -12.57 -3.88
C TRP A 309 -8.23 -12.06 -4.58
N LEU A 310 -8.32 -12.16 -5.91
CA LEU A 310 -9.55 -11.88 -6.66
C LEU A 310 -10.65 -12.89 -6.32
N LEU A 311 -10.32 -14.18 -6.22
CA LEU A 311 -11.28 -15.21 -5.81
C LEU A 311 -11.75 -15.00 -4.36
N VAL A 312 -10.82 -14.68 -3.45
CA VAL A 312 -11.13 -14.33 -2.06
C VAL A 312 -12.06 -13.13 -1.99
N ALA A 313 -11.76 -12.05 -2.74
CA ALA A 313 -12.59 -10.86 -2.79
C ALA A 313 -14.01 -11.17 -3.28
N ALA A 314 -14.14 -11.95 -4.37
CA ALA A 314 -15.43 -12.33 -4.93
C ALA A 314 -16.24 -13.22 -3.97
N ALA A 315 -15.60 -14.19 -3.33
CA ALA A 315 -16.25 -15.08 -2.36
C ALA A 315 -16.71 -14.33 -1.10
N ALA A 316 -15.84 -13.47 -0.54
CA ALA A 316 -16.15 -12.66 0.61
C ALA A 316 -17.27 -11.66 0.32
N TRP A 317 -17.22 -10.97 -0.83
CA TRP A 317 -18.18 -9.93 -1.19
C TRP A 317 -19.63 -10.41 -1.17
N ARG A 318 -19.89 -11.65 -1.62
CA ARG A 318 -21.23 -12.26 -1.62
C ARG A 318 -21.80 -12.45 -0.22
N LYS A 319 -20.94 -12.66 0.79
CA LYS A 319 -21.32 -12.91 2.18
C LYS A 319 -21.31 -11.66 3.06
N LEU A 320 -20.82 -10.53 2.55
CA LEU A 320 -20.75 -9.29 3.33
C LEU A 320 -22.14 -8.69 3.60
N PRO A 321 -22.40 -8.20 4.82
CA PRO A 321 -23.64 -7.49 5.15
C PRO A 321 -23.85 -6.28 4.22
N PRO A 322 -25.11 -5.96 3.84
CA PRO A 322 -25.41 -4.81 2.97
C PRO A 322 -24.86 -3.47 3.46
N LYS A 323 -24.75 -3.31 4.78
CA LYS A 323 -24.25 -2.09 5.44
C LYS A 323 -22.72 -2.03 5.54
N SER A 324 -21.98 -3.09 5.20
CA SER A 324 -20.52 -3.09 5.28
C SER A 324 -19.91 -2.19 4.22
N ALA A 325 -18.98 -1.31 4.62
CA ALA A 325 -18.22 -0.47 3.70
C ALA A 325 -17.44 -1.30 2.66
N LEU A 326 -17.02 -2.53 3.01
CA LEU A 326 -16.31 -3.44 2.12
C LEU A 326 -17.14 -3.88 0.92
N ARG A 327 -18.48 -3.88 1.04
CA ARG A 327 -19.38 -4.19 -0.07
C ARG A 327 -19.32 -3.13 -1.19
N THR A 328 -18.96 -1.91 -0.83
CA THR A 328 -18.66 -0.82 -1.77
C THR A 328 -17.19 -0.85 -2.19
N LEU A 329 -16.27 -0.99 -1.24
CA LEU A 329 -14.84 -0.81 -1.51
C LEU A 329 -14.26 -1.92 -2.41
N LEU A 330 -14.71 -3.17 -2.30
CA LEU A 330 -14.18 -4.27 -3.12
C LEU A 330 -14.45 -4.07 -4.63
N PRO A 331 -15.68 -3.77 -5.09
CA PRO A 331 -15.91 -3.43 -6.49
C PRO A 331 -15.09 -2.24 -6.98
N LEU A 332 -14.97 -1.17 -6.18
CA LEU A 332 -14.17 0.00 -6.54
C LEU A 332 -12.68 -0.35 -6.64
N ALA A 333 -12.16 -1.19 -5.74
CA ALA A 333 -10.80 -1.70 -5.81
C ALA A 333 -10.57 -2.52 -7.08
N GLY A 334 -11.55 -3.34 -7.48
CA GLY A 334 -11.53 -4.08 -8.75
C GLY A 334 -11.45 -3.15 -9.97
N ILE A 335 -12.28 -2.11 -10.02
CA ILE A 335 -12.25 -1.10 -11.10
C ILE A 335 -10.88 -0.40 -11.15
N CYS A 336 -10.35 0.01 -9.99
CA CYS A 336 -9.04 0.67 -9.92
C CYS A 336 -7.90 -0.26 -10.35
N THR A 337 -7.98 -1.55 -9.99
CA THR A 337 -7.03 -2.58 -10.39
C THR A 337 -7.04 -2.77 -11.92
N LEU A 338 -8.22 -2.87 -12.53
CA LEU A 338 -8.36 -2.99 -13.98
C LEU A 338 -7.86 -1.74 -14.71
N ALA A 339 -8.23 -0.55 -14.24
CA ALA A 339 -7.75 0.71 -14.82
C ALA A 339 -6.22 0.82 -14.74
N ARG A 340 -5.63 0.46 -13.59
CA ARG A 340 -4.18 0.40 -13.41
C ARG A 340 -3.53 -0.57 -14.38
N LEU A 341 -4.04 -1.81 -14.49
CA LEU A 341 -3.48 -2.82 -15.40
C LEU A 341 -3.60 -2.41 -16.88
N ALA A 342 -4.66 -1.69 -17.25
CA ALA A 342 -4.80 -1.15 -18.60
C ALA A 342 -3.76 -0.06 -18.91
N ILE A 343 -3.46 0.79 -17.92
CA ILE A 343 -2.45 1.85 -18.06
C ILE A 343 -1.03 1.28 -17.98
N TYR A 344 -0.76 0.43 -17.01
CA TYR A 344 0.55 -0.13 -16.71
C TYR A 344 0.41 -1.62 -16.34
N PRO A 345 0.59 -2.54 -17.31
CA PRO A 345 0.28 -3.97 -17.18
C PRO A 345 1.31 -4.76 -16.35
N ASN A 346 1.72 -4.21 -15.20
CA ASN A 346 2.62 -4.87 -14.27
C ASN A 346 1.82 -5.54 -13.15
N VAL A 347 1.95 -6.86 -13.09
CA VAL A 347 1.23 -7.76 -12.19
C VAL A 347 1.99 -8.10 -10.91
N GLU A 348 3.13 -7.45 -10.64
CA GLU A 348 3.87 -7.64 -9.39
C GLU A 348 2.97 -7.36 -8.18
N ASP A 349 2.94 -8.31 -7.25
CA ASP A 349 2.04 -8.33 -6.10
C ASP A 349 2.17 -7.10 -5.21
N ARG A 350 3.39 -6.53 -5.11
CA ARG A 350 3.70 -5.36 -4.28
C ARG A 350 2.83 -4.15 -4.59
N TYR A 351 2.31 -4.05 -5.81
CA TYR A 351 1.47 -2.92 -6.21
C TYR A 351 -0.01 -3.07 -5.84
N PHE A 352 -0.44 -4.26 -5.46
CA PHE A 352 -1.83 -4.59 -5.14
C PHE A 352 -2.03 -4.95 -3.68
N LEU A 353 -1.00 -4.80 -2.84
CA LEU A 353 -1.05 -5.17 -1.42
C LEU A 353 -2.22 -4.54 -0.66
N TRP A 354 -2.55 -3.28 -0.91
CA TRP A 354 -3.71 -2.63 -0.28
C TRP A 354 -5.03 -3.32 -0.67
N ALA A 355 -5.15 -3.80 -1.91
CA ALA A 355 -6.33 -4.52 -2.39
C ALA A 355 -6.38 -5.94 -1.82
N TYR A 356 -5.22 -6.61 -1.68
CA TYR A 356 -5.11 -7.92 -1.04
C TYR A 356 -5.50 -7.85 0.45
N LEU A 357 -5.01 -6.84 1.16
CA LEU A 357 -5.40 -6.57 2.54
C LEU A 357 -6.91 -6.30 2.66
N LEU A 358 -7.49 -5.52 1.74
CA LEU A 358 -8.94 -5.28 1.71
C LEU A 358 -9.74 -6.58 1.52
N ALA A 359 -9.29 -7.46 0.61
CA ALA A 359 -9.90 -8.77 0.38
C ALA A 359 -9.77 -9.69 1.59
N GLY A 360 -8.61 -9.71 2.25
CA GLY A 360 -8.39 -10.47 3.49
C GLY A 360 -9.26 -9.99 4.66
N ILE A 361 -9.35 -8.68 4.86
CA ILE A 361 -10.25 -8.08 5.86
C ILE A 361 -11.70 -8.46 5.57
N ALA A 362 -12.11 -8.42 4.30
CA ALA A 362 -13.45 -8.84 3.89
C ALA A 362 -13.73 -10.31 4.16
N LEU A 363 -12.77 -11.19 3.91
CA LEU A 363 -12.88 -12.62 4.23
C LEU A 363 -13.10 -12.83 5.73
N ILE A 364 -12.32 -12.14 6.57
CA ILE A 364 -12.43 -12.22 8.02
C ILE A 364 -13.82 -11.76 8.49
N GLN A 365 -14.32 -10.63 7.98
CA GLN A 365 -15.66 -10.14 8.34
C GLN A 365 -16.78 -11.01 7.80
N ALA A 366 -16.62 -11.60 6.61
CA ALA A 366 -17.58 -12.52 6.03
C ALA A 366 -17.69 -13.82 6.85
N ALA A 367 -16.58 -14.30 7.42
CA ALA A 367 -16.58 -15.49 8.28
C ALA A 367 -17.31 -15.27 9.62
N HIS A 368 -17.35 -14.03 10.12
CA HIS A 368 -17.99 -13.67 11.38
C HIS A 368 -19.44 -13.15 11.21
N SER A 369 -19.88 -12.95 9.97
CA SER A 369 -21.26 -12.55 9.70
C SER A 369 -22.15 -13.77 9.94
N PRO A 370 -23.14 -13.73 10.86
CA PRO A 370 -24.06 -14.83 11.03
C PRO A 370 -24.74 -15.08 9.69
N THR A 371 -24.59 -16.29 9.15
CA THR A 371 -25.41 -16.76 8.03
C THR A 371 -26.85 -16.56 8.43
N SER A 372 -27.55 -15.65 7.76
CA SER A 372 -29.00 -15.55 7.85
C SER A 372 -29.55 -16.92 7.43
N THR A 373 -29.83 -17.77 8.40
CA THR A 373 -30.63 -18.98 8.24
C THR A 373 -31.94 -18.54 7.61
N THR A 374 -32.04 -18.75 6.31
CA THR A 374 -33.23 -18.55 5.51
C THR A 374 -33.95 -19.89 5.59
N GLU A 375 -34.60 -20.17 6.72
CA GLU A 375 -35.28 -21.45 6.92
C GLU A 375 -36.42 -21.42 7.96
N GLU A 376 -37.04 -20.25 8.22
CA GLU A 376 -38.20 -20.17 9.14
C GLU A 376 -39.43 -19.42 8.60
N ASP A 377 -39.41 -18.98 7.33
CA ASP A 377 -40.57 -18.33 6.66
C ASP A 377 -41.13 -19.16 5.48
N ALA A 378 -40.87 -20.46 5.46
CA ALA A 378 -41.52 -21.38 4.55
C ALA A 378 -42.31 -22.42 5.33
N LEU A 379 -43.50 -22.03 5.80
CA LEU A 379 -44.77 -22.72 5.53
C LEU A 379 -45.93 -21.87 6.11
N PRO A 380 -47.05 -21.72 5.38
CA PRO A 380 -48.24 -20.99 5.81
C PRO A 380 -49.05 -21.71 6.90
#